data_AF-A0A699UQQ5-F1
#
_entry.id   AF-A0A699UQQ5-F1
#
_cell.length_a   1.000
_cell.length_b   1.000
_cell.length_c   1.000
_cell.angle_alpha   90.00
_cell.angle_beta   90.00
_cell.angle_gamma   90.00
#
_symmetry.space_group_name_H-M   'P 1'
#
loop_
_entity.id
_entity.type
_entity.pdbx_description
1 polymer ?
#
loop_
_entity_poly.entity_id
_entity_poly.type
_entity_poly.pdbx_seq_one_letter_code
_entity_poly.pdbx_strand_id
1 'polypeptide(L)'
;MEELLQAPTEGYGKAIAILEILAENFKIKTNLLQLVQANKFHGLENDNPHTHISNFKRMTATLKYRDVPNDAIKLMLFPYSLEDRARI
;
A
#
# COMPACT_ATOMS: atom_id res chain seq x y z
N MET A 1 34.54 -16.44 12.56
CA MET A 1 33.67 -17.45 11.91
C MET A 1 32.28 -17.19 12.44
N GLU A 2 31.49 -16.45 11.67
CA GLU A 2 30.06 -16.23 11.92
C GLU A 2 29.35 -16.53 10.59
N GLU A 3 28.76 -17.72 10.52
CA GLU A 3 27.81 -18.05 9.46
C GLU A 3 26.49 -17.35 9.79
N LEU A 4 26.17 -16.27 9.06
CA LEU A 4 24.84 -15.69 9.08
C LEU A 4 23.91 -16.64 8.32
N LEU A 5 23.10 -17.39 9.06
CA LEU A 5 22.05 -18.25 8.54
C LEU A 5 21.09 -17.43 7.67
N GLN A 6 21.20 -17.58 6.35
CA GLN A 6 20.18 -17.09 5.42
C GLN A 6 18.86 -17.79 5.71
N ALA A 7 17.86 -17.02 6.11
CA ALA A 7 16.50 -17.52 6.27
C ALA A 7 15.98 -18.06 4.93
N PRO A 8 15.15 -19.12 4.93
CA PRO A 8 14.55 -19.64 3.70
C PRO A 8 13.75 -18.54 3.00
N THR A 9 14.21 -18.11 1.83
CA THR A 9 13.46 -17.20 0.93
C THR A 9 12.38 -17.93 0.14
N GLU A 10 12.17 -19.22 0.43
CA GLU A 10 11.16 -20.10 -0.13
C GLU A 10 9.77 -19.74 0.40
N GLY A 11 9.24 -18.65 -0.15
CA GLY A 11 7.95 -18.05 0.21
C GLY A 11 7.80 -16.63 -0.31
N TYR A 12 8.92 -15.94 -0.58
CA TYR A 12 8.95 -14.57 -1.10
C TYR A 12 8.93 -14.48 -2.63
N GLY A 13 8.95 -15.61 -3.34
CA GLY A 13 8.99 -15.68 -4.80
C GLY A 13 7.69 -15.33 -5.53
N LYS A 14 6.62 -14.93 -4.83
CA LYS A 14 5.30 -14.61 -5.46
C LYS A 14 4.56 -13.39 -4.92
N ALA A 15 5.16 -12.57 -4.06
CA ALA A 15 4.44 -11.44 -3.49
C ALA A 15 4.21 -10.28 -4.50
N ILE A 16 5.08 -10.13 -5.51
CA ILE A 16 5.05 -9.00 -6.46
C ILE A 16 4.57 -9.41 -7.87
N ALA A 17 4.66 -10.69 -8.24
CA ALA A 17 4.20 -11.20 -9.55
C ALA A 17 2.69 -11.01 -9.80
N ILE A 18 1.90 -10.73 -8.76
CA ILE A 18 0.46 -10.48 -8.85
C ILE A 18 0.16 -9.07 -9.39
N LEU A 19 1.10 -8.11 -9.30
CA LEU A 19 0.87 -6.74 -9.77
C LEU A 19 0.82 -6.62 -11.31
N GLU A 20 1.55 -7.48 -12.02
CA GLU A 20 1.59 -7.50 -13.50
C GLU A 20 0.23 -7.85 -14.14
N ILE A 21 -0.69 -8.46 -13.39
CA ILE A 21 -1.97 -8.99 -13.88
C ILE A 21 -3.15 -8.03 -13.60
N LEU A 22 -2.96 -6.96 -12.82
CA LEU A 22 -4.05 -6.09 -12.31
C LEU A 22 -4.67 -5.12 -13.33
N ALA A 23 -4.59 -5.46 -14.62
CA ALA A 23 -5.19 -4.86 -15.79
C ALA A 23 -4.34 -3.81 -16.49
N GLU A 24 -4.02 -4.08 -17.75
CA GLU A 24 -3.60 -3.10 -18.77
C GLU A 24 -4.53 -1.87 -18.83
N ASN A 25 -5.74 -1.95 -18.24
CA ASN A 25 -6.78 -0.93 -18.28
C ASN A 25 -7.24 -0.39 -16.91
N PHE A 26 -6.69 -0.86 -15.77
CA PHE A 26 -7.10 -0.32 -14.47
C PHE A 26 -6.40 1.00 -14.18
N LYS A 27 -7.20 2.04 -13.91
CA LYS A 27 -6.71 3.37 -13.53
C LYS A 27 -7.29 3.77 -12.19
N ILE A 28 -6.41 4.19 -11.28
CA ILE A 28 -6.85 4.84 -10.05
C ILE A 28 -7.55 6.14 -10.43
N LYS A 29 -8.79 6.31 -9.96
CA LYS A 29 -9.56 7.53 -10.18
C LYS A 29 -9.00 8.68 -9.35
N THR A 30 -8.98 9.89 -9.92
CA THR A 30 -8.44 11.10 -9.27
C THR A 30 -9.12 11.42 -7.93
N ASN A 31 -10.43 11.18 -7.81
CA ASN A 31 -11.16 11.39 -6.56
C ASN A 31 -10.66 10.48 -5.43
N LEU A 32 -10.24 9.26 -5.75
CA LEU A 32 -9.67 8.32 -4.80
C LEU A 32 -8.26 8.75 -4.38
N LEU A 33 -7.46 9.25 -5.33
CA LEU A 33 -6.16 9.86 -5.02
C LEU A 33 -6.31 11.08 -4.11
N GLN A 34 -7.27 11.96 -4.37
CA GLN A 34 -7.56 13.12 -3.52
C GLN A 34 -7.96 12.69 -2.11
N LEU A 35 -8.82 11.68 -1.99
CA LEU A 35 -9.25 11.14 -0.70
C LEU A 35 -8.06 10.61 0.12
N VAL A 36 -7.18 9.84 -0.53
CA VAL A 36 -5.96 9.29 0.11
C VAL A 36 -5.00 10.41 0.51
N GLN A 37 -4.78 11.39 -0.37
CA GLN A 37 -3.91 12.54 -0.11
C GLN A 37 -4.45 13.49 0.96
N ALA A 38 -5.75 13.46 1.27
CA ALA A 38 -6.30 14.22 2.40
C ALA A 38 -5.94 13.62 3.77
N ASN A 39 -5.42 12.40 3.82
CA ASN A 39 -5.07 11.68 5.07
C ASN A 39 -3.64 11.16 5.04
N LYS A 40 -2.70 12.02 4.64
CA LYS A 40 -1.28 11.67 4.52
C LYS A 40 -0.62 11.42 5.87
N PHE A 41 0.38 10.55 5.84
CA PHE A 41 1.32 10.32 6.93
C PHE A 41 2.67 10.87 6.52
N HIS A 42 3.19 11.81 7.31
CA HIS A 42 4.40 12.57 6.99
C HIS A 42 5.65 11.95 7.62
N GLY A 43 5.47 11.00 8.54
CA GLY A 43 6.56 10.38 9.29
C GLY A 43 7.18 11.33 10.31
N LEU A 44 6.39 12.26 10.84
CA LEU A 44 6.80 13.16 11.93
C LEU A 44 6.73 12.44 13.28
N GLU A 45 7.46 12.93 14.28
CA GLU A 45 7.48 12.34 15.64
C GLU A 45 6.10 12.28 16.30
N ASN A 46 5.22 13.22 15.96
CA ASN A 46 3.86 13.29 16.47
C ASN A 46 2.85 12.50 15.61
N ASP A 47 3.26 11.99 14.45
CA ASP A 47 2.38 11.16 13.62
C ASP A 47 2.23 9.78 14.27
N ASN A 48 0.99 9.32 14.39
CA ASN A 48 0.72 7.97 14.89
C ASN A 48 0.51 6.99 13.72
N PRO A 49 1.43 6.03 13.51
CA PRO A 49 1.32 5.07 12.40
C PRO A 49 0.10 4.16 12.54
N HIS A 50 -0.32 3.79 13.76
CA HIS A 50 -1.51 2.96 13.97
C HIS A 50 -2.79 3.71 13.59
N THR A 51 -2.87 5.01 13.87
CA THR A 51 -3.98 5.87 13.45
C THR A 51 -4.02 5.98 11.94
N HIS A 52 -2.87 6.20 11.29
CA HIS A 52 -2.78 6.26 9.84
C HIS A 52 -3.28 4.95 9.19
N ILE A 53 -2.75 3.80 9.61
CA ILE A 53 -3.15 2.49 9.07
C ILE A 53 -4.65 2.23 9.28
N SER A 54 -5.20 2.59 10.44
CA SER A 54 -6.62 2.41 10.74
C SER A 54 -7.50 3.29 9.83
N ASN A 55 -7.11 4.54 9.63
CA ASN A 55 -7.81 5.46 8.72
C ASN A 55 -7.72 4.98 7.27
N PHE A 56 -6.54 4.57 6.82
CA PHE A 56 -6.34 4.03 5.46
C PHE A 56 -7.19 2.78 5.21
N LYS A 57 -7.22 1.83 6.17
CA LYS A 57 -8.09 0.64 6.10
C LYS A 57 -9.56 1.03 6.02
N ARG A 58 -10.02 1.99 6.82
CA ARG A 58 -11.41 2.47 6.80
C ARG A 58 -11.78 3.11 5.47
N MET A 59 -10.90 3.95 4.92
CA MET A 59 -11.12 4.64 3.63
C MET A 59 -11.18 3.66 2.45
N THR A 60 -10.36 2.61 2.47
CA THR A 60 -10.26 1.64 1.38
C THR A 60 -11.22 0.46 1.52
N ALA A 61 -11.91 0.31 2.66
CA ALA A 61 -12.82 -0.81 2.94
C ALA A 61 -14.00 -0.91 1.97
N THR A 62 -14.43 0.21 1.39
CA THR A 62 -15.59 0.27 0.49
C THR A 62 -15.22 0.10 -0.99
N LEU A 63 -13.92 0.06 -1.32
CA LEU A 63 -13.46 -0.07 -2.70
C LEU A 63 -13.82 -1.45 -3.24
N LYS A 64 -14.72 -1.49 -4.23
CA LYS A 64 -15.12 -2.70 -4.92
C LYS A 64 -14.91 -2.53 -6.41
N TYR A 65 -14.02 -3.33 -6.97
CA TYR A 65 -13.78 -3.42 -8.41
C TYR A 65 -13.93 -4.88 -8.81
N ARG A 66 -14.65 -5.13 -9.90
CA ARG A 66 -15.07 -6.48 -10.31
C ARG A 66 -13.87 -7.40 -10.56
N ASP A 67 -12.84 -6.86 -11.19
CA ASP A 67 -11.73 -7.64 -11.74
C ASP A 67 -10.39 -7.33 -11.06
N VAL A 68 -10.40 -6.51 -10.01
CA VAL A 68 -9.19 -6.07 -9.30
C VAL A 68 -9.34 -6.37 -7.80
N PRO A 69 -8.50 -7.25 -7.24
CA PRO A 69 -8.50 -7.54 -5.81
C PRO A 69 -8.35 -6.27 -4.98
N ASN A 70 -9.15 -6.14 -3.91
CA ASN A 70 -9.14 -4.95 -3.07
C ASN A 70 -7.76 -4.69 -2.41
N ASP A 71 -7.05 -5.75 -2.02
CA ASP A 71 -5.72 -5.62 -1.43
C ASP A 71 -4.68 -5.13 -2.45
N ALA A 72 -4.82 -5.49 -3.72
CA ALA A 72 -4.03 -4.92 -4.80
C ALA A 72 -4.24 -3.40 -4.93
N ILE A 73 -5.48 -2.94 -4.86
CA ILE A 73 -5.82 -1.51 -4.92
C ILE A 73 -5.28 -0.77 -3.69
N LYS A 74 -5.39 -1.36 -2.50
CA LYS A 74 -4.79 -0.83 -1.28
C LYS A 74 -3.28 -0.67 -1.43
N LEU A 75 -2.59 -1.69 -1.95
CA LEU A 75 -1.15 -1.63 -2.20
C LEU A 75 -0.79 -0.54 -3.21
N MET A 76 -1.58 -0.37 -4.28
CA MET A 76 -1.35 0.72 -5.25
C MET A 76 -1.63 2.11 -4.67
N LEU A 77 -2.57 2.25 -3.73
CA LEU A 77 -2.93 3.52 -3.11
C LEU A 77 -2.02 3.93 -1.96
N PHE A 78 -1.44 2.96 -1.24
CA PHE A 78 -0.67 3.21 -0.04
C PHE A 78 0.50 4.18 -0.25
N PRO A 79 1.28 4.13 -1.35
CA PRO A 79 2.34 5.12 -1.57
C PRO A 79 1.83 6.57 -1.65
N TYR A 80 0.58 6.79 -2.11
CA TYR A 80 -0.03 8.12 -2.18
C TYR A 80 -0.53 8.62 -0.82
N SER A 81 -0.57 7.76 0.20
CA SER A 81 -0.89 8.13 1.57
C SER A 81 0.34 8.54 2.38
N LEU A 82 1.53 8.48 1.79
CA LEU A 82 2.80 8.82 2.43
C LEU A 82 3.34 10.14 1.88
N GLU A 83 3.93 10.95 2.75
CA GLU A 83 4.56 12.22 2.41
C GLU A 83 5.82 12.44 3.26
N ASP A 84 6.67 13.37 2.84
CA ASP A 84 7.90 13.75 3.52
C ASP A 84 8.77 12.55 3.93
N ARG A 85 9.03 12.40 5.23
CA ARG A 85 9.93 11.36 5.78
C ARG A 85 9.38 9.95 5.57
N ALA A 86 8.09 9.81 5.31
CA ALA A 86 7.47 8.51 5.08
C ALA A 86 7.56 8.04 3.61
N ARG A 87 7.94 8.90 2.66
CA ARG A 87 7.89 8.61 1.22
C ARG A 87 9.25 8.21 0.60
N ILE A 88 10.17 7.71 1.43
CA ILE A 88 11.59 7.41 1.10
C ILE A 88 11.74 6.58 -0.19
#